data_AF-A0A3N5FYS6-F1
#
_entry.id   AF-A0A3N5FYS6-F1
#
_cell.length_a   1.000
_cell.length_b   1.000
_cell.length_c   1.000
_cell.angle_alpha   90.00
_cell.angle_beta   90.00
_cell.angle_gamma   90.00
#
_symmetry.space_group_name_H-M   'P 1'
#
loop_
_entity.id
_entity.type
_entity.pdbx_description
1 polymer ?
#
loop_
_entity_poly.entity_id
_entity_poly.type
_entity_poly.pdbx_seq_one_letter_code
_entity_poly.pdbx_strand_id
1 'polypeptide(L)'
;MTTGKSKIIYTLTDEAPLLATCSLLPVIRTFTAPAGIDVVESDISVSARILAEFSDYVGAEQKVSDNLGELGRLTQNPDTNIIKLPNISASVPQLMAAVKELQARGYKIPDYPEEPRTAEERTIRERYGKVLGSAVNPVLREGNSDRRAPAAVKRYARKHPHSMSEWSPASRTHVAHMRGGDFYSSEKCLTLPRACDVMMDLVTKSGETIVLKKKVSLLEGEIIDSMFMSKSALCKFFEDQMEDARKTGVMFSLHVKATMMKVSHPIVFGHAVKVFYKDLFAKHGKLFDELGVNPNNGISSVYEKIQSLSESQREEIEEDIHACYESRPELAMVDSVKGISNVHAPNDVIVDASMPAMIRVGGKMWGPDGKLKDTKAVMPESTYARIYQEFINFCKTNGAFDPTTMGSVPNVGLMAQKAEEYGSHDKT
;
A
#
# COMPACT_ATOMS: atom_id res chain seq x y z
N MET A 1 -38.80 20.42 6.22
CA MET A 1 -39.05 19.02 6.67
C MET A 1 -38.78 18.13 5.48
N THR A 2 -37.73 17.32 5.52
CA THR A 2 -37.36 16.39 4.45
C THR A 2 -38.39 15.27 4.39
N THR A 3 -39.27 15.30 3.39
CA THR A 3 -40.38 14.35 3.18
C THR A 3 -39.93 13.03 2.52
N GLY A 4 -38.68 12.62 2.72
CA GLY A 4 -38.10 11.38 2.19
C GLY A 4 -37.69 10.42 3.31
N LYS A 5 -37.76 9.11 3.08
CA LYS A 5 -37.20 8.10 4.00
C LYS A 5 -35.71 8.37 4.18
N SER A 6 -35.24 8.35 5.43
CA SER A 6 -33.80 8.49 5.74
C SER A 6 -33.05 7.31 5.13
N LYS A 7 -31.90 7.57 4.50
CA LYS A 7 -31.15 6.56 3.72
C LYS A 7 -29.75 6.39 4.30
N ILE A 8 -29.35 5.15 4.53
CA ILE A 8 -27.98 4.76 4.85
C ILE A 8 -27.42 3.98 3.66
N ILE A 9 -26.25 4.37 3.19
CA ILE A 9 -25.53 3.65 2.14
C ILE A 9 -24.54 2.71 2.80
N TYR A 10 -24.66 1.42 2.50
CA TYR A 10 -23.81 0.36 3.03
C TYR A 10 -22.89 -0.15 1.92
N THR A 11 -21.58 0.01 2.07
CA THR A 11 -20.65 -0.39 1.01
C THR A 11 -20.47 -1.90 0.96
N LEU A 12 -20.64 -2.51 -0.22
CA LEU A 12 -20.14 -3.87 -0.48
C LEU A 12 -18.68 -3.75 -0.92
N THR A 13 -17.81 -4.53 -0.28
CA THR A 13 -16.36 -4.44 -0.49
C THR A 13 -15.79 -5.79 -0.89
N ASP A 14 -14.64 -6.18 -0.33
CA ASP A 14 -13.86 -7.34 -0.77
C ASP A 14 -13.62 -8.28 0.42
N GLU A 15 -13.23 -9.52 0.14
CA GLU A 15 -12.68 -10.48 1.11
C GLU A 15 -13.56 -10.68 2.37
N ALA A 16 -12.96 -10.70 3.56
CA ALA A 16 -13.65 -11.00 4.81
C ALA A 16 -14.78 -10.00 5.16
N PRO A 17 -14.61 -8.66 4.98
CA PRO A 17 -15.71 -7.71 5.16
C PRO A 17 -16.94 -7.99 4.28
N LEU A 18 -16.75 -8.44 3.04
CA LEU A 18 -17.87 -8.82 2.16
C LEU A 18 -18.61 -10.05 2.72
N LEU A 19 -17.88 -11.09 3.13
CA LEU A 19 -18.46 -12.29 3.74
C LEU A 19 -19.27 -11.94 5.01
N ALA A 20 -18.72 -11.07 5.87
CA ALA A 20 -19.42 -10.59 7.06
C ALA A 20 -20.69 -9.80 6.70
N THR A 21 -20.65 -9.00 5.63
CA THR A 21 -21.79 -8.24 5.13
C THR A 21 -22.94 -9.14 4.72
N CYS A 22 -22.66 -10.26 4.04
CA CYS A 22 -23.69 -11.25 3.67
C CYS A 22 -24.48 -11.78 4.88
N SER A 23 -23.86 -11.86 6.05
CA SER A 23 -24.53 -12.28 7.29
C SER A 23 -25.19 -11.11 8.03
N LEU A 24 -24.52 -9.97 8.13
CA LEU A 24 -24.91 -8.88 9.04
C LEU A 24 -25.90 -7.89 8.41
N LEU A 25 -25.81 -7.63 7.11
CA LEU A 25 -26.65 -6.65 6.42
C LEU A 25 -28.15 -6.98 6.50
N PRO A 26 -28.61 -8.24 6.35
CA PRO A 26 -30.02 -8.59 6.54
C PRO A 26 -30.54 -8.26 7.95
N VAL A 27 -29.68 -8.44 8.98
CA VAL A 27 -30.01 -8.08 10.36
C VAL A 27 -30.16 -6.57 10.47
N ILE A 28 -29.20 -5.79 9.98
CA ILE A 28 -29.25 -4.32 10.03
C ILE A 28 -30.54 -3.79 9.36
N ARG A 29 -30.88 -4.30 8.17
CA ARG A 29 -32.13 -3.93 7.47
C ARG A 29 -33.38 -4.21 8.29
N THR A 30 -33.45 -5.38 8.91
CA THR A 30 -34.58 -5.78 9.75
C THR A 30 -34.79 -4.83 10.94
N PHE A 31 -33.71 -4.41 11.59
CA PHE A 31 -33.78 -3.53 12.76
C PHE A 31 -34.01 -2.05 12.40
N THR A 32 -33.63 -1.63 11.20
CA THR A 32 -33.76 -0.23 10.73
C THR A 32 -35.08 0.07 10.04
N ALA A 33 -35.72 -0.94 9.43
CA ALA A 33 -36.99 -0.78 8.72
C ALA A 33 -38.14 -0.18 9.58
N PRO A 34 -38.37 -0.59 10.84
CA PRO A 34 -39.41 0.01 11.68
C PRO A 34 -39.19 1.50 11.98
N ALA A 35 -37.95 1.98 11.89
CA ALA A 35 -37.61 3.39 12.05
C ALA A 35 -37.75 4.20 10.74
N GLY A 36 -38.21 3.57 9.65
CA GLY A 36 -38.33 4.22 8.34
C GLY A 36 -36.98 4.54 7.68
N ILE A 37 -35.92 3.85 8.08
CA ILE A 37 -34.57 4.01 7.53
C ILE A 37 -34.36 2.95 6.45
N ASP A 38 -34.01 3.39 5.25
CA ASP A 38 -33.64 2.53 4.13
C ASP A 38 -32.13 2.27 4.14
N VAL A 39 -31.71 1.03 3.94
CA VAL A 39 -30.30 0.63 3.88
C VAL A 39 -30.00 0.07 2.50
N VAL A 40 -29.41 0.92 1.67
CA VAL A 40 -29.08 0.58 0.29
C VAL A 40 -27.64 0.11 0.16
N GLU A 41 -27.39 -0.76 -0.79
CA GLU A 41 -26.06 -1.24 -1.10
C GLU A 41 -25.37 -0.33 -2.11
N SER A 42 -24.05 -0.26 -2.02
CA SER A 42 -23.19 0.36 -3.03
C SER A 42 -21.93 -0.49 -3.18
N ASP A 43 -21.83 -1.22 -4.28
CA ASP A 43 -20.67 -2.08 -4.55
C ASP A 43 -19.48 -1.25 -5.03
N ILE A 44 -18.40 -1.32 -4.25
CA ILE A 44 -17.12 -0.65 -4.50
C ILE A 44 -15.94 -1.65 -4.48
N SER A 45 -16.24 -2.94 -4.63
CA SER A 45 -15.25 -4.01 -4.77
C SER A 45 -14.30 -3.74 -5.94
N VAL A 46 -13.12 -4.38 -5.94
CA VAL A 46 -12.17 -4.30 -7.06
C VAL A 46 -12.88 -4.69 -8.37
N SER A 47 -13.62 -5.80 -8.35
CA SER A 47 -14.36 -6.32 -9.50
C SER A 47 -15.39 -5.33 -10.02
N ALA A 48 -16.23 -4.74 -9.16
CA ALA A 48 -17.23 -3.75 -9.56
C ALA A 48 -16.57 -2.50 -10.18
N ARG A 49 -15.46 -2.03 -9.62
CA ARG A 49 -14.73 -0.87 -10.15
C ARG A 49 -14.07 -1.15 -11.50
N ILE A 50 -13.54 -2.35 -11.72
CA ILE A 50 -13.02 -2.77 -13.04
C ILE A 50 -14.17 -2.75 -14.06
N LEU A 51 -15.30 -3.39 -13.76
CA LEU A 51 -16.43 -3.47 -14.68
C LEU A 51 -17.05 -2.10 -14.98
N ALA A 52 -17.12 -1.21 -13.99
CA ALA A 52 -17.58 0.17 -14.18
C ALA A 52 -16.63 0.94 -15.11
N GLU A 53 -15.32 0.85 -14.87
CA GLU A 53 -14.33 1.54 -15.72
C GLU A 53 -14.39 1.02 -17.14
N PHE A 54 -14.48 -0.29 -17.37
CA PHE A 54 -14.49 -0.93 -18.70
C PHE A 54 -15.90 -1.29 -19.20
N SER A 55 -16.89 -0.47 -18.87
CA SER A 55 -18.28 -0.72 -19.26
C SER A 55 -18.50 -0.79 -20.79
N ASP A 56 -17.64 -0.17 -21.58
CA ASP A 56 -17.58 -0.24 -23.05
C ASP A 56 -17.13 -1.61 -23.60
N TYR A 57 -16.49 -2.47 -22.79
CA TYR A 57 -16.02 -3.81 -23.18
C TYR A 57 -17.03 -4.93 -22.88
N VAL A 58 -18.13 -4.63 -22.20
CA VAL A 58 -19.10 -5.63 -21.73
C VAL A 58 -20.49 -5.39 -22.31
N GLY A 59 -21.28 -6.46 -22.44
CA GLY A 59 -22.66 -6.40 -22.92
C GLY A 59 -23.56 -5.58 -22.00
N ALA A 60 -24.71 -5.10 -22.48
CA ALA A 60 -25.61 -4.25 -21.71
C ALA A 60 -26.10 -4.93 -20.42
N GLU A 61 -26.26 -6.24 -20.45
CA GLU A 61 -26.62 -7.12 -19.34
C GLU A 61 -25.51 -7.34 -18.30
N GLN A 62 -24.26 -7.11 -18.69
CA GLN A 62 -23.07 -7.23 -17.84
C GLN A 62 -22.59 -5.88 -17.28
N LYS A 63 -23.15 -4.76 -17.74
CA LYS A 63 -22.78 -3.42 -17.27
C LYS A 63 -23.19 -3.23 -15.82
N VAL A 64 -22.26 -2.67 -15.04
CA VAL A 64 -22.51 -2.21 -13.68
C VAL A 64 -22.43 -0.69 -13.63
N SER A 65 -23.10 -0.08 -12.64
CA SER A 65 -23.04 1.36 -12.43
C SER A 65 -21.71 1.78 -11.82
N ASP A 66 -21.23 2.99 -12.15
CA ASP A 66 -20.10 3.62 -11.47
C ASP A 66 -20.54 4.13 -10.08
N ASN A 67 -20.63 3.18 -9.15
CA ASN A 67 -21.03 3.45 -7.77
C ASN A 67 -20.00 4.31 -7.04
N LEU A 68 -18.70 4.21 -7.35
CA LEU A 68 -17.69 5.03 -6.69
C LEU A 68 -17.80 6.50 -7.13
N GLY A 69 -18.00 6.75 -8.42
CA GLY A 69 -18.29 8.08 -8.94
C GLY A 69 -19.57 8.66 -8.33
N GLU A 70 -20.62 7.84 -8.18
CA GLU A 70 -21.85 8.29 -7.52
C GLU A 70 -21.66 8.60 -6.03
N LEU A 71 -20.99 7.72 -5.28
CA LEU A 71 -20.65 8.00 -3.88
C LEU A 71 -19.82 9.28 -3.73
N GLY A 72 -18.91 9.56 -4.66
CA GLY A 72 -18.14 10.81 -4.69
C GLY A 72 -18.97 12.06 -4.96
N ARG A 73 -20.12 11.96 -5.65
CA ARG A 73 -21.08 13.06 -5.74
C ARG A 73 -21.86 13.21 -4.44
N LEU A 74 -22.27 12.08 -3.86
CA LEU A 74 -23.07 12.05 -2.64
C LEU A 74 -22.31 12.60 -1.44
N THR A 75 -20.98 12.49 -1.37
CA THR A 75 -20.18 13.10 -0.30
C THR A 75 -20.28 14.63 -0.24
N GLN A 76 -20.74 15.28 -1.33
CA GLN A 76 -21.01 16.71 -1.38
C GLN A 76 -22.44 17.07 -0.92
N ASN A 77 -23.29 16.08 -0.64
CA ASN A 77 -24.65 16.28 -0.18
C ASN A 77 -24.70 16.18 1.36
N PRO A 78 -25.21 17.21 2.08
CA PRO A 78 -25.30 17.20 3.54
C PRO A 78 -26.20 16.10 4.13
N ASP A 79 -27.12 15.54 3.36
CA ASP A 79 -28.02 14.47 3.82
C ASP A 79 -27.40 13.06 3.68
N THR A 80 -26.15 12.97 3.19
CA THR A 80 -25.50 11.68 2.91
C THR A 80 -25.01 10.99 4.19
N ASN A 81 -25.38 9.71 4.34
CA ASN A 81 -24.92 8.83 5.40
C ASN A 81 -24.33 7.54 4.80
N ILE A 82 -23.02 7.34 4.97
CA ILE A 82 -22.29 6.20 4.40
C ILE A 82 -21.66 5.37 5.54
N ILE A 83 -21.96 4.08 5.58
CA ILE A 83 -21.21 3.08 6.33
C ILE A 83 -20.18 2.45 5.39
N LYS A 84 -18.91 2.85 5.57
CA LYS A 84 -17.78 2.40 4.77
C LYS A 84 -17.03 1.25 5.45
N LEU A 85 -17.04 0.07 4.83
CA LEU A 85 -16.27 -1.10 5.27
C LEU A 85 -14.86 -1.09 4.67
N PRO A 86 -13.87 -1.83 5.23
CA PRO A 86 -12.57 -2.00 4.59
C PRO A 86 -12.68 -2.60 3.19
N ASN A 87 -11.87 -2.12 2.24
CA ASN A 87 -11.81 -2.58 0.85
C ASN A 87 -10.35 -2.71 0.40
N ILE A 88 -10.10 -3.47 -0.66
CA ILE A 88 -8.76 -3.65 -1.22
C ILE A 88 -8.27 -2.36 -1.89
N SER A 89 -7.04 -1.96 -1.57
CA SER A 89 -6.24 -1.03 -2.38
C SER A 89 -5.32 -1.85 -3.27
N ALA A 90 -5.77 -2.16 -4.50
CA ALA A 90 -5.21 -3.25 -5.29
C ALA A 90 -3.77 -2.97 -5.73
N SER A 91 -2.87 -3.94 -5.48
CA SER A 91 -1.59 -4.02 -6.18
C SER A 91 -1.78 -4.50 -7.62
N VAL A 92 -0.73 -4.39 -8.45
CA VAL A 92 -0.77 -4.91 -9.84
C VAL A 92 -1.08 -6.41 -9.88
N PRO A 93 -0.44 -7.28 -9.07
CA PRO A 93 -0.81 -8.70 -9.03
C PRO A 93 -2.27 -8.96 -8.66
N GLN A 94 -2.81 -8.23 -7.67
CA GLN A 94 -4.22 -8.36 -7.27
C GLN A 94 -5.18 -7.91 -8.38
N LEU A 95 -4.84 -6.83 -9.10
CA LEU A 95 -5.59 -6.39 -10.26
C LEU A 95 -5.61 -7.46 -11.35
N MET A 96 -4.45 -8.00 -11.72
CA MET A 96 -4.33 -9.02 -12.76
C MET A 96 -5.10 -10.29 -12.41
N ALA A 97 -5.06 -10.71 -11.14
CA ALA A 97 -5.86 -11.82 -10.64
C ALA A 97 -7.37 -11.56 -10.78
N ALA A 98 -7.85 -10.36 -10.39
CA ALA A 98 -9.25 -10.00 -10.53
C ALA A 98 -9.69 -9.92 -11.99
N VAL A 99 -8.86 -9.38 -12.89
CA VAL A 99 -9.11 -9.34 -14.34
C VAL A 99 -9.24 -10.76 -14.89
N LYS A 100 -8.31 -11.66 -14.54
CA LYS A 100 -8.35 -13.07 -14.97
C LYS A 100 -9.59 -13.80 -14.46
N GLU A 101 -10.00 -13.56 -13.22
CA GLU A 101 -11.23 -14.14 -12.67
C GLU A 101 -12.48 -13.64 -13.42
N LEU A 102 -12.56 -12.34 -13.71
CA LEU A 102 -13.66 -11.76 -14.49
C LEU A 102 -13.69 -12.32 -15.92
N GLN A 103 -12.55 -12.41 -16.59
CA GLN A 103 -12.46 -13.01 -17.93
C GLN A 103 -12.92 -14.47 -17.94
N ALA A 104 -12.53 -15.26 -16.94
CA ALA A 104 -13.00 -16.64 -16.79
C ALA A 104 -14.53 -16.74 -16.59
N ARG A 105 -15.17 -15.67 -16.10
CA ARG A 105 -16.63 -15.54 -15.97
C ARG A 105 -17.30 -14.92 -17.21
N GLY A 106 -16.57 -14.70 -18.30
CA GLY A 106 -17.10 -14.25 -19.58
C GLY A 106 -17.16 -12.73 -19.79
N TYR A 107 -16.53 -11.93 -18.92
CA TYR A 107 -16.39 -10.49 -19.16
C TYR A 107 -15.24 -10.23 -20.12
N LYS A 108 -15.51 -9.60 -21.27
CA LYS A 108 -14.51 -9.36 -22.33
C LYS A 108 -13.63 -8.12 -22.08
N ILE A 109 -13.23 -7.92 -20.82
CA ILE A 109 -12.34 -6.82 -20.41
C ILE A 109 -10.89 -7.10 -20.85
N PRO A 110 -10.12 -6.06 -21.21
CA PRO A 110 -8.75 -6.24 -21.71
C PRO A 110 -7.79 -6.64 -20.58
N ASP A 111 -6.70 -7.34 -20.91
CA ASP A 111 -5.61 -7.59 -19.98
C ASP A 111 -4.95 -6.29 -19.52
N TYR A 112 -4.30 -6.33 -18.36
CA TYR A 112 -3.48 -5.20 -17.88
C TYR A 112 -2.14 -5.19 -18.62
N PRO A 113 -1.81 -4.16 -19.43
CA PRO A 113 -0.55 -4.10 -20.15
C PRO A 113 0.56 -3.62 -19.21
N GLU A 114 1.38 -4.58 -18.75
CA GLU A 114 2.52 -4.31 -17.87
C GLU A 114 3.57 -3.39 -18.54
N GLU A 115 3.80 -3.57 -19.84
CA GLU A 115 4.68 -2.75 -20.68
C GLU A 115 3.95 -2.26 -21.92
N PRO A 116 3.20 -1.14 -21.84
CA PRO A 116 2.39 -0.68 -22.96
C PRO A 116 3.27 -0.14 -24.10
N ARG A 117 3.18 -0.76 -25.28
CA ARG A 117 3.94 -0.39 -26.49
C ARG A 117 3.11 0.45 -27.46
N THR A 118 1.79 0.28 -27.44
CA THR A 118 0.83 0.99 -28.31
C THR A 118 0.08 2.10 -27.58
N ALA A 119 -0.58 3.00 -28.33
CA ALA A 119 -1.41 4.06 -27.73
C ALA A 119 -2.64 3.49 -27.03
N GLU A 120 -3.19 2.42 -27.57
CA GLU A 120 -4.32 1.67 -27.03
C GLU A 120 -3.95 1.03 -25.68
N GLU A 121 -2.79 0.35 -25.61
CA GLU A 121 -2.31 -0.23 -24.35
C GLU A 121 -2.02 0.84 -23.30
N ARG A 122 -1.48 2.00 -23.69
CA ARG A 122 -1.29 3.13 -22.75
C ARG A 122 -2.62 3.62 -22.20
N THR A 123 -3.64 3.74 -23.06
CA THR A 123 -4.99 4.13 -22.65
C THR A 123 -5.60 3.10 -21.69
N ILE A 124 -5.48 1.79 -21.99
CA ILE A 124 -5.97 0.72 -21.12
C ILE A 124 -5.26 0.76 -19.76
N ARG A 125 -3.94 0.96 -19.75
CA ARG A 125 -3.15 1.10 -18.51
C ARG A 125 -3.60 2.28 -17.67
N GLU A 126 -3.82 3.44 -18.30
CA GLU A 126 -4.30 4.65 -17.63
C GLU A 126 -5.67 4.43 -16.96
N ARG A 127 -6.58 3.74 -17.66
CA ARG A 127 -7.90 3.36 -17.13
C ARG A 127 -7.79 2.45 -15.92
N TYR A 128 -7.00 1.38 -16.01
CA TYR A 128 -6.69 0.53 -14.85
C TYR A 128 -6.00 1.29 -13.71
N GLY A 129 -5.23 2.33 -14.03
CA GLY A 129 -4.63 3.25 -13.06
C GLY A 129 -5.64 3.94 -12.12
N LYS A 130 -6.90 4.08 -12.53
CA LYS A 130 -8.01 4.60 -11.68
C LYS A 130 -8.52 3.56 -10.69
N VAL A 131 -8.33 2.27 -10.97
CA VAL A 131 -8.73 1.15 -10.09
C VAL A 131 -7.61 0.78 -9.12
N LEU A 132 -6.34 0.92 -9.56
CA LEU A 132 -5.14 0.57 -8.79
C LEU A 132 -4.94 1.44 -7.54
N GLY A 133 -4.38 0.80 -6.52
CA GLY A 133 -4.05 1.41 -5.23
C GLY A 133 -5.26 1.90 -4.46
N SER A 134 -5.08 2.93 -3.64
CA SER A 134 -6.15 3.50 -2.81
C SER A 134 -7.10 4.38 -3.63
N ALA A 135 -7.90 3.78 -4.52
CA ALA A 135 -8.84 4.49 -5.37
C ALA A 135 -10.09 5.02 -4.64
N VAL A 136 -10.55 4.30 -3.61
CA VAL A 136 -11.83 4.60 -2.94
C VAL A 136 -11.70 5.70 -1.89
N ASN A 137 -10.76 5.58 -0.96
CA ASN A 137 -10.66 6.49 0.18
C ASN A 137 -10.51 7.97 -0.22
N PRO A 138 -9.68 8.35 -1.23
CA PRO A 138 -9.54 9.73 -1.66
C PRO A 138 -10.81 10.33 -2.29
N VAL A 139 -11.78 9.50 -2.68
CA VAL A 139 -13.08 9.96 -3.21
C VAL A 139 -14.09 10.15 -2.07
N LEU A 140 -14.04 9.30 -1.04
CA LEU A 140 -15.02 9.32 0.04
C LEU A 140 -14.66 10.26 1.21
N ARG A 141 -13.37 10.61 1.37
CA ARG A 141 -12.86 11.41 2.48
C ARG A 141 -12.94 12.91 2.19
N GLU A 142 -14.15 13.43 2.18
CA GLU A 142 -14.45 14.87 2.02
C GLU A 142 -14.55 15.61 3.36
N GLY A 143 -13.94 15.03 4.40
CA GLY A 143 -13.83 15.59 5.73
C GLY A 143 -12.62 15.00 6.46
N ASN A 144 -12.28 15.60 7.61
CA ASN A 144 -11.16 15.14 8.43
C ASN A 144 -11.54 13.93 9.29
N SER A 145 -10.53 13.28 9.87
CA SER A 145 -10.67 12.02 10.61
C SER A 145 -10.80 12.27 12.11
N ASP A 146 -11.87 11.79 12.75
CA ASP A 146 -11.91 11.49 14.20
C ASP A 146 -11.77 9.98 14.38
N ARG A 147 -10.63 9.54 14.89
CA ARG A 147 -10.37 8.12 15.15
C ARG A 147 -9.96 7.87 16.59
N ARG A 148 -10.76 7.07 17.29
CA ARG A 148 -10.57 6.75 18.71
C ARG A 148 -11.18 5.42 19.08
N ALA A 149 -10.59 4.76 20.08
CA ALA A 149 -11.18 3.56 20.67
C ALA A 149 -12.39 3.94 21.55
N PRO A 150 -13.58 3.34 21.37
CA PRO A 150 -14.71 3.57 22.26
C PRO A 150 -14.39 3.13 23.70
N ALA A 151 -14.95 3.84 24.69
CA ALA A 151 -14.68 3.54 26.11
C ALA A 151 -15.05 2.09 26.50
N ALA A 152 -16.13 1.54 25.91
CA ALA A 152 -16.52 0.15 26.11
C ALA A 152 -15.43 -0.83 25.64
N VAL A 153 -14.86 -0.60 24.46
CA VAL A 153 -13.75 -1.40 23.91
C VAL A 153 -12.50 -1.27 24.76
N LYS A 154 -12.17 -0.06 25.23
CA LYS A 154 -11.02 0.15 26.12
C LYS A 154 -11.19 -0.57 27.47
N ARG A 155 -12.38 -0.51 28.09
CA ARG A 155 -12.68 -1.28 29.32
C ARG A 155 -12.59 -2.79 29.08
N TYR A 156 -13.09 -3.27 27.95
CA TYR A 156 -12.97 -4.67 27.56
C TYR A 156 -11.50 -5.09 27.46
N ALA A 157 -10.66 -4.33 26.76
CA ALA A 157 -9.23 -4.60 26.64
C ALA A 157 -8.49 -4.59 27.98
N ARG A 158 -8.93 -3.78 28.95
CA ARG A 158 -8.37 -3.81 30.32
C ARG A 158 -8.74 -5.08 31.07
N LYS A 159 -9.99 -5.55 30.90
CA LYS A 159 -10.50 -6.77 31.57
C LYS A 159 -10.01 -8.06 30.90
N HIS A 160 -9.75 -7.99 29.60
CA HIS A 160 -9.30 -9.08 28.75
C HIS A 160 -8.04 -8.64 27.98
N PRO A 161 -6.90 -8.50 28.68
CA PRO A 161 -5.67 -8.04 28.05
C PRO A 161 -5.25 -9.01 26.95
N HIS A 162 -4.96 -8.47 25.78
CA HIS A 162 -4.39 -9.22 24.67
C HIS A 162 -2.89 -9.47 24.93
N SER A 163 -2.35 -10.48 24.25
CA SER A 163 -0.92 -10.80 24.36
C SER A 163 -0.04 -9.62 23.94
N MET A 164 0.94 -9.30 24.78
CA MET A 164 2.03 -8.37 24.53
C MET A 164 3.31 -9.12 24.88
N SER A 165 4.23 -9.28 23.93
CA SER A 165 5.49 -9.97 24.20
C SER A 165 6.44 -9.05 24.96
N GLU A 166 7.28 -9.64 25.79
CA GLU A 166 8.30 -8.93 26.55
C GLU A 166 9.28 -8.21 25.62
N TRP A 167 9.74 -7.04 26.07
CA TRP A 167 10.80 -6.28 25.43
C TRP A 167 12.08 -6.41 26.25
N SER A 168 13.12 -6.97 25.63
CA SER A 168 14.44 -7.01 26.24
C SER A 168 15.17 -5.67 26.06
N PRO A 169 15.81 -5.11 27.11
CA PRO A 169 16.65 -3.92 26.97
C PRO A 169 17.89 -4.19 26.08
N ALA A 170 18.28 -5.45 25.93
CA ALA A 170 19.34 -5.89 25.03
C ALA A 170 18.86 -6.17 23.60
N SER A 171 17.58 -5.91 23.28
CA SER A 171 17.05 -6.08 21.92
C SER A 171 17.88 -5.27 20.92
N ARG A 172 18.20 -5.92 19.81
CA ARG A 172 18.98 -5.34 18.71
C ARG A 172 18.09 -4.74 17.63
N THR A 173 16.77 -4.88 17.78
CA THR A 173 15.78 -4.35 16.84
C THR A 173 15.86 -2.83 16.76
N HIS A 174 15.88 -2.30 15.54
CA HIS A 174 15.91 -0.86 15.31
C HIS A 174 15.36 -0.54 13.92
N VAL A 175 14.93 0.70 13.75
CA VAL A 175 14.61 1.28 12.46
C VAL A 175 15.90 1.72 11.78
N ALA A 176 16.02 1.45 10.49
CA ALA A 176 17.00 2.09 9.63
C ALA A 176 16.28 2.93 8.57
N HIS A 177 16.64 4.20 8.46
CA HIS A 177 16.13 5.13 7.45
C HIS A 177 17.27 5.94 6.84
N MET A 178 17.03 6.57 5.70
CA MET A 178 18.03 7.39 5.03
C MET A 178 18.42 8.63 5.87
N ARG A 179 19.64 9.11 5.67
CA ARG A 179 20.21 10.31 6.33
C ARG A 179 20.71 11.28 5.26
N GLY A 180 19.83 11.65 4.34
CA GLY A 180 20.16 12.43 3.15
C GLY A 180 19.71 11.74 1.86
N GLY A 181 19.20 12.53 0.91
CA GLY A 181 18.78 12.06 -0.42
C GLY A 181 17.41 11.37 -0.46
N ASP A 182 16.63 11.45 0.60
CA ASP A 182 15.22 11.05 0.68
C ASP A 182 14.29 12.26 0.48
N PHE A 183 12.97 12.04 0.54
CA PHE A 183 12.00 13.13 0.35
C PHE A 183 12.14 14.17 1.45
N TYR A 184 12.28 13.74 2.72
CA TYR A 184 12.49 14.65 3.85
C TYR A 184 13.66 15.62 3.65
N SER A 185 14.79 15.14 3.11
CA SER A 185 15.99 15.96 2.93
C SER A 185 15.89 16.97 1.79
N SER A 186 14.95 16.81 0.87
CA SER A 186 14.84 17.60 -0.36
C SER A 186 13.58 18.48 -0.43
N GLU A 187 12.68 18.33 0.53
CA GLU A 187 11.40 19.02 0.57
C GLU A 187 11.55 20.55 0.53
N LYS A 188 10.70 21.16 -0.29
CA LYS A 188 10.46 22.60 -0.33
C LYS A 188 8.96 22.83 -0.31
N CYS A 189 8.53 23.79 0.50
CA CYS A 189 7.13 24.14 0.72
C CYS A 189 6.85 25.58 0.30
N LEU A 190 5.64 25.86 -0.20
CA LEU A 190 5.13 27.19 -0.49
C LEU A 190 3.63 27.26 -0.17
N THR A 191 3.20 28.36 0.46
CA THR A 191 1.78 28.73 0.54
C THR A 191 1.44 29.74 -0.55
N LEU A 192 0.38 29.49 -1.31
CA LEU A 192 0.02 30.29 -2.48
C LEU A 192 -0.69 31.59 -2.05
N PRO A 193 -0.23 32.77 -2.49
CA PRO A 193 -0.86 34.04 -2.13
C PRO A 193 -2.13 34.35 -2.95
N ARG A 194 -2.40 33.58 -4.01
CA ARG A 194 -3.57 33.70 -4.89
C ARG A 194 -3.76 32.42 -5.69
N ALA A 195 -4.97 32.16 -6.15
CA ALA A 195 -5.26 31.05 -7.05
C ALA A 195 -4.48 31.20 -8.37
N CYS A 196 -3.93 30.10 -8.88
CA CYS A 196 -3.18 30.05 -10.12
C CYS A 196 -3.17 28.65 -10.74
N ASP A 197 -2.78 28.57 -12.01
CA ASP A 197 -2.43 27.32 -12.65
C ASP A 197 -0.91 27.19 -12.71
N VAL A 198 -0.39 26.00 -12.35
CA VAL A 198 1.03 25.67 -12.46
C VAL A 198 1.25 24.51 -13.42
N MET A 199 2.47 24.45 -13.97
CA MET A 199 2.95 23.37 -14.82
C MET A 199 4.13 22.69 -14.12
N MET A 200 4.23 21.37 -14.24
CA MET A 200 5.39 20.60 -13.78
C MET A 200 6.21 20.19 -15.00
N ASP A 201 7.44 20.70 -15.11
CA ASP A 201 8.37 20.38 -16.18
C ASP A 201 9.75 19.98 -15.63
N LEU A 202 10.50 19.28 -16.47
CA LEU A 202 11.88 18.88 -16.23
C LEU A 202 12.76 19.50 -17.31
N VAL A 203 13.61 20.44 -16.92
CA VAL A 203 14.69 20.94 -17.77
C VAL A 203 15.86 19.97 -17.67
N THR A 204 16.13 19.26 -18.76
CA THR A 204 17.20 18.27 -18.84
C THR A 204 18.58 18.92 -18.95
N LYS A 205 19.65 18.13 -18.75
CA LYS A 205 21.04 18.62 -18.90
C LYS A 205 21.39 19.11 -20.31
N SER A 206 20.66 18.65 -21.33
CA SER A 206 20.83 19.13 -22.71
C SER A 206 20.10 20.46 -22.98
N GLY A 207 19.27 20.93 -22.03
CA GLY A 207 18.43 22.12 -22.17
C GLY A 207 17.04 21.82 -22.74
N GLU A 208 16.71 20.57 -23.06
CA GLU A 208 15.36 20.17 -23.46
C GLU A 208 14.39 20.22 -22.26
N THR A 209 13.19 20.77 -22.47
CA THR A 209 12.12 20.80 -21.47
C THR A 209 11.11 19.69 -21.73
N ILE A 210 10.98 18.78 -20.76
CA ILE A 210 9.98 17.71 -20.78
C ILE A 210 8.82 18.12 -19.86
N VAL A 211 7.63 18.27 -20.42
CA VAL A 211 6.43 18.58 -19.63
C VAL A 211 5.91 17.29 -18.97
N LEU A 212 6.02 17.21 -17.64
CA LEU A 212 5.54 16.07 -16.85
C LEU A 212 4.04 16.19 -16.59
N LYS A 213 3.57 17.40 -16.27
CA LYS A 213 2.15 17.69 -16.06
C LYS A 213 1.81 19.09 -16.55
N LYS A 214 0.94 19.16 -17.57
CA LYS A 214 0.60 20.41 -18.27
C LYS A 214 -0.08 21.45 -17.38
N LYS A 215 -0.93 21.01 -16.44
CA LYS A 215 -1.75 21.89 -15.62
C LYS A 215 -2.07 21.25 -14.26
N VAL A 216 -1.86 22.02 -13.20
CA VAL A 216 -2.38 21.80 -11.86
C VAL A 216 -3.00 23.11 -11.40
N SER A 217 -4.31 23.11 -11.12
CA SER A 217 -5.00 24.29 -10.62
C SER A 217 -4.88 24.33 -9.10
N LEU A 218 -4.42 25.46 -8.58
CA LEU A 218 -4.19 25.69 -7.15
C LEU A 218 -5.05 26.86 -6.64
N LEU A 219 -5.45 26.77 -5.39
CA LEU A 219 -6.27 27.76 -4.70
C LEU A 219 -5.42 28.84 -4.01
N GLU A 220 -6.06 29.96 -3.68
CA GLU A 220 -5.50 30.92 -2.73
C GLU A 220 -5.38 30.27 -1.35
N GLY A 221 -4.22 30.42 -0.72
CA GLY A 221 -3.92 29.82 0.58
C GLY A 221 -3.59 28.32 0.54
N GLU A 222 -3.59 27.68 -0.63
CA GLU A 222 -3.18 26.28 -0.76
C GLU A 222 -1.69 26.13 -0.43
N ILE A 223 -1.34 25.04 0.25
CA ILE A 223 0.05 24.67 0.55
C ILE A 223 0.47 23.62 -0.46
N ILE A 224 1.60 23.84 -1.12
CA ILE A 224 2.20 22.87 -2.03
C ILE A 224 3.63 22.56 -1.61
N ASP A 225 4.02 21.32 -1.87
CA ASP A 225 5.34 20.80 -1.55
C ASP A 225 5.94 20.10 -2.77
N SER A 226 7.26 20.22 -2.92
CA SER A 226 8.03 19.49 -3.93
C SER A 226 9.23 18.84 -3.26
N MET A 227 9.43 17.56 -3.58
CA MET A 227 10.44 16.70 -2.96
C MET A 227 10.90 15.65 -3.97
N PHE A 228 12.10 15.10 -3.80
CA PHE A 228 12.59 14.00 -4.62
C PHE A 228 13.41 13.00 -3.79
N MET A 229 13.36 11.72 -4.18
CA MET A 229 14.23 10.70 -3.62
C MET A 229 15.32 10.35 -4.62
N SER A 230 16.58 10.44 -4.20
CA SER A 230 17.73 10.09 -5.02
C SER A 230 17.87 8.56 -5.11
N LYS A 231 17.71 8.01 -6.32
CA LYS A 231 17.94 6.58 -6.61
C LYS A 231 19.32 6.12 -6.15
N SER A 232 20.37 6.90 -6.38
CA SER A 232 21.74 6.51 -6.01
C SER A 232 21.91 6.46 -4.49
N ALA A 233 21.36 7.43 -3.76
CA ALA A 233 21.37 7.44 -2.31
C ALA A 233 20.56 6.26 -1.75
N LEU A 234 19.39 5.97 -2.32
CA LEU A 234 18.54 4.85 -1.94
C LEU A 234 19.24 3.48 -2.15
N CYS A 235 19.81 3.24 -3.32
CA CYS A 235 20.49 1.97 -3.60
C CYS A 235 21.73 1.78 -2.71
N LYS A 236 22.50 2.85 -2.48
CA LYS A 236 23.61 2.83 -1.53
C LYS A 236 23.13 2.53 -0.11
N PHE A 237 22.06 3.19 0.33
CA PHE A 237 21.45 2.95 1.63
C PHE A 237 21.03 1.47 1.79
N PHE A 238 20.36 0.89 0.81
CA PHE A 238 19.99 -0.53 0.86
C PHE A 238 21.21 -1.45 0.99
N GLU A 239 22.23 -1.25 0.17
CA GLU A 239 23.45 -2.07 0.23
C GLU A 239 24.12 -1.95 1.61
N ASP A 240 24.29 -0.73 2.11
CA ASP A 240 24.90 -0.46 3.42
C ASP A 240 24.07 -1.12 4.55
N GLN A 241 22.73 -1.04 4.49
CA GLN A 241 21.86 -1.61 5.52
C GLN A 241 21.79 -3.14 5.47
N MET A 242 21.80 -3.74 4.28
CA MET A 242 21.87 -5.19 4.12
C MET A 242 23.20 -5.74 4.63
N GLU A 243 24.31 -5.06 4.31
CA GLU A 243 25.64 -5.47 4.77
C GLU A 243 25.80 -5.33 6.28
N ASP A 244 25.28 -4.25 6.88
CA ASP A 244 25.28 -4.11 8.33
C ASP A 244 24.38 -5.15 9.01
N ALA A 245 23.19 -5.45 8.46
CA ALA A 245 22.33 -6.52 8.97
C ALA A 245 23.04 -7.89 8.94
N ARG A 246 23.77 -8.18 7.86
CA ARG A 246 24.56 -9.41 7.71
C ARG A 246 25.70 -9.50 8.72
N LYS A 247 26.50 -8.43 8.84
CA LYS A 247 27.64 -8.37 9.79
C LYS A 247 27.18 -8.47 11.23
N THR A 248 26.06 -7.85 11.55
CA THR A 248 25.50 -7.86 12.89
C THR A 248 24.69 -9.14 13.16
N GLY A 249 24.23 -9.87 12.15
CA GLY A 249 23.38 -11.05 12.32
C GLY A 249 21.98 -10.68 12.83
N VAL A 250 21.48 -9.50 12.48
CA VAL A 250 20.10 -9.07 12.73
C VAL A 250 19.31 -9.27 11.44
N MET A 251 18.09 -9.79 11.54
CA MET A 251 17.28 -10.07 10.36
C MET A 251 16.87 -8.78 9.66
N PHE A 252 16.96 -8.74 8.33
CA PHE A 252 16.54 -7.60 7.52
C PHE A 252 15.03 -7.65 7.25
N SER A 253 14.35 -6.52 7.41
CA SER A 253 12.96 -6.33 6.99
C SER A 253 12.77 -4.97 6.33
N LEU A 254 11.86 -4.90 5.36
CA LEU A 254 11.49 -3.73 4.60
C LEU A 254 10.03 -3.38 4.89
N HIS A 255 9.80 -2.14 5.29
CA HIS A 255 8.48 -1.63 5.63
C HIS A 255 8.18 -0.39 4.80
N VAL A 256 7.29 -0.56 3.81
CA VAL A 256 6.83 0.51 2.93
C VAL A 256 5.31 0.42 2.76
N LYS A 257 4.72 1.32 1.97
CA LYS A 257 3.28 1.38 1.72
C LYS A 257 2.95 1.31 0.24
N ALA A 258 3.38 0.25 -0.45
CA ALA A 258 3.36 0.18 -1.92
C ALA A 258 1.96 0.15 -2.55
N THR A 259 0.93 -0.28 -1.81
CA THR A 259 -0.46 -0.27 -2.28
C THR A 259 -1.08 1.13 -2.26
N MET A 260 -0.79 1.94 -1.23
CA MET A 260 -1.30 3.30 -1.14
C MET A 260 -0.46 4.23 -2.01
N MET A 261 0.87 4.22 -1.83
CA MET A 261 1.81 5.00 -2.62
C MET A 261 2.12 4.31 -3.95
N LYS A 262 1.09 4.18 -4.79
CA LYS A 262 1.05 3.28 -5.97
C LYS A 262 2.10 3.57 -7.06
N VAL A 263 2.75 4.73 -7.01
CA VAL A 263 3.82 5.11 -7.96
C VAL A 263 5.19 4.99 -7.30
N SER A 264 5.44 5.74 -6.22
CA SER A 264 6.77 5.85 -5.60
C SER A 264 7.23 4.57 -4.91
N HIS A 265 6.40 3.96 -4.07
CA HIS A 265 6.84 2.86 -3.20
C HIS A 265 7.07 1.53 -3.94
N PRO A 266 6.35 1.16 -5.03
CA PRO A 266 6.76 0.03 -5.87
C PRO A 266 8.17 0.20 -6.46
N ILE A 267 8.59 1.42 -6.81
CA ILE A 267 9.95 1.70 -7.31
C ILE A 267 10.97 1.51 -6.18
N VAL A 268 10.69 2.03 -4.99
CA VAL A 268 11.53 1.83 -3.79
C VAL A 268 11.68 0.34 -3.48
N PHE A 269 10.58 -0.40 -3.51
CA PHE A 269 10.55 -1.84 -3.28
C PHE A 269 11.36 -2.61 -4.32
N GLY A 270 11.19 -2.30 -5.61
CA GLY A 270 11.95 -2.93 -6.69
C GLY A 270 13.45 -2.67 -6.61
N HIS A 271 13.86 -1.50 -6.11
CA HIS A 271 15.27 -1.26 -5.80
C HIS A 271 15.77 -2.11 -4.64
N ALA A 272 14.97 -2.34 -3.59
CA ALA A 272 15.36 -3.27 -2.52
C ALA A 272 15.53 -4.70 -3.06
N VAL A 273 14.61 -5.17 -3.91
CA VAL A 273 14.69 -6.49 -4.57
C VAL A 273 15.97 -6.60 -5.42
N LYS A 274 16.19 -5.64 -6.32
CA LYS A 274 17.38 -5.62 -7.20
C LYS A 274 18.68 -5.56 -6.41
N VAL A 275 18.73 -4.80 -5.31
CA VAL A 275 19.93 -4.74 -4.47
C VAL A 275 20.12 -6.07 -3.74
N PHE A 276 19.08 -6.65 -3.12
CA PHE A 276 19.20 -7.93 -2.42
C PHE A 276 19.71 -9.04 -3.35
N TYR A 277 19.04 -9.24 -4.49
CA TYR A 277 19.39 -10.26 -5.49
C TYR A 277 20.33 -9.73 -6.59
N LYS A 278 21.27 -8.83 -6.25
CA LYS A 278 22.11 -8.15 -7.27
C LYS A 278 22.88 -9.12 -8.17
N ASP A 279 23.35 -10.24 -7.62
CA ASP A 279 24.15 -11.22 -8.36
C ASP A 279 23.27 -11.99 -9.35
N LEU A 280 22.04 -12.34 -8.95
CA LEU A 280 21.01 -12.92 -9.81
C LEU A 280 20.69 -12.00 -10.99
N PHE A 281 20.39 -10.72 -10.72
CA PHE A 281 20.05 -9.75 -11.77
C PHE A 281 21.26 -9.40 -12.64
N ALA A 282 22.49 -9.49 -12.12
CA ALA A 282 23.70 -9.30 -12.91
C ALA A 282 23.92 -10.48 -13.89
N LYS A 283 23.66 -11.71 -13.46
CA LYS A 283 23.82 -12.92 -14.27
C LYS A 283 22.70 -13.07 -15.31
N HIS A 284 21.44 -12.90 -14.91
CA HIS A 284 20.25 -13.21 -15.73
C HIS A 284 19.54 -11.98 -16.31
N GLY A 285 20.08 -10.78 -16.13
CA GLY A 285 19.39 -9.52 -16.46
C GLY A 285 18.81 -9.46 -17.89
N LYS A 286 19.55 -9.92 -18.89
CA LYS A 286 19.06 -9.94 -20.30
C LYS A 286 17.83 -10.84 -20.47
N LEU A 287 17.89 -12.05 -19.88
CA LEU A 287 16.77 -12.99 -19.93
C LEU A 287 15.56 -12.44 -19.17
N PHE A 288 15.79 -11.81 -18.03
CA PHE A 288 14.74 -11.16 -17.26
C PHE A 288 14.07 -10.01 -18.02
N ASP A 289 14.83 -9.21 -18.77
CA ASP A 289 14.28 -8.18 -19.64
C ASP A 289 13.44 -8.79 -20.79
N GLU A 290 13.88 -9.90 -21.38
CA GLU A 290 13.13 -10.63 -22.42
C GLU A 290 11.81 -11.23 -21.90
N LEU A 291 11.83 -11.76 -20.68
CA LEU A 291 10.66 -12.35 -20.01
C LEU A 291 9.71 -11.29 -19.41
N GLY A 292 10.09 -10.02 -19.39
CA GLY A 292 9.30 -8.95 -18.78
C GLY A 292 9.22 -9.08 -17.25
N VAL A 293 10.30 -9.51 -16.60
CA VAL A 293 10.40 -9.55 -15.13
C VAL A 293 10.37 -8.13 -14.59
N ASN A 294 9.45 -7.85 -13.66
CA ASN A 294 9.33 -6.56 -13.02
C ASN A 294 9.61 -6.65 -11.52
N PRO A 295 10.80 -6.21 -11.05
CA PRO A 295 11.16 -6.27 -9.62
C PRO A 295 10.27 -5.37 -8.74
N ASN A 296 9.58 -4.38 -9.32
CA ASN A 296 8.64 -3.55 -8.56
C ASN A 296 7.43 -4.35 -8.07
N ASN A 297 7.15 -5.50 -8.71
CA ASN A 297 6.15 -6.49 -8.28
C ASN A 297 6.72 -7.53 -7.31
N GLY A 298 8.01 -7.44 -6.96
CA GLY A 298 8.70 -8.35 -6.04
C GLY A 298 9.37 -9.55 -6.71
N ILE A 299 10.03 -10.39 -5.90
CA ILE A 299 10.70 -11.61 -6.41
C ILE A 299 9.68 -12.63 -6.95
N SER A 300 8.42 -12.54 -6.54
CA SER A 300 7.31 -13.30 -7.15
C SER A 300 7.24 -13.12 -8.67
N SER A 301 7.56 -11.93 -9.20
CA SER A 301 7.62 -11.70 -10.64
C SER A 301 8.68 -12.55 -11.33
N VAL A 302 9.82 -12.82 -10.69
CA VAL A 302 10.81 -13.76 -11.25
C VAL A 302 10.21 -15.16 -11.27
N TYR A 303 9.73 -15.65 -10.12
CA TYR A 303 9.16 -17.00 -10.00
C TYR A 303 8.02 -17.27 -10.98
N GLU A 304 7.16 -16.28 -11.25
CA GLU A 304 6.07 -16.40 -12.22
C GLU A 304 6.59 -16.48 -13.65
N LYS A 305 7.47 -15.55 -14.06
CA LYS A 305 7.91 -15.45 -15.47
C LYS A 305 8.86 -16.58 -15.87
N ILE A 306 9.62 -17.16 -14.93
CA ILE A 306 10.50 -18.31 -15.25
C ILE A 306 9.74 -19.62 -15.48
N GLN A 307 8.43 -19.70 -15.17
CA GLN A 307 7.64 -20.92 -15.42
C GLN A 307 7.48 -21.24 -16.91
N SER A 308 7.71 -20.27 -17.81
CA SER A 308 7.70 -20.51 -19.25
C SER A 308 9.03 -21.06 -19.80
N LEU A 309 10.07 -21.16 -18.97
CA LEU A 309 11.40 -21.64 -19.38
C LEU A 309 11.49 -23.17 -19.33
N SER A 310 12.58 -23.70 -19.89
CA SER A 310 12.94 -25.11 -19.69
C SER A 310 13.30 -25.38 -18.22
N GLU A 311 13.07 -26.61 -17.78
CA GLU A 311 13.33 -27.03 -16.39
C GLU A 311 14.78 -26.75 -15.96
N SER A 312 15.76 -27.07 -16.81
CA SER A 312 17.18 -26.80 -16.53
C SER A 312 17.49 -25.32 -16.34
N GLN A 313 16.89 -24.42 -17.12
CA GLN A 313 17.09 -22.98 -16.94
C GLN A 313 16.39 -22.46 -15.68
N ARG A 314 15.20 -22.99 -15.38
CA ARG A 314 14.45 -22.64 -14.17
C ARG A 314 15.23 -23.05 -12.92
N GLU A 315 15.74 -24.29 -12.87
CA GLU A 315 16.54 -24.80 -11.76
C GLU A 315 17.81 -23.95 -11.56
N GLU A 316 18.53 -23.59 -12.63
CA GLU A 316 19.70 -22.69 -12.52
C GLU A 316 19.33 -21.36 -11.86
N ILE A 317 18.22 -20.74 -12.26
CA ILE A 317 17.77 -19.46 -11.69
C ILE A 317 17.36 -19.63 -10.22
N GLU A 318 16.68 -20.73 -9.88
CA GLU A 318 16.27 -21.02 -8.50
C GLU A 318 17.49 -21.28 -7.59
N GLU A 319 18.51 -21.98 -8.09
CA GLU A 319 19.79 -22.16 -7.40
C GLU A 319 20.51 -20.82 -7.18
N ASP A 320 20.54 -19.94 -8.18
CA ASP A 320 21.15 -18.61 -8.05
C ASP A 320 20.37 -17.69 -7.08
N ILE A 321 19.04 -17.85 -6.99
CA ILE A 321 18.23 -17.20 -5.95
C ILE A 321 18.66 -17.71 -4.57
N HIS A 322 18.83 -19.03 -4.42
CA HIS A 322 19.29 -19.63 -3.18
C HIS A 322 20.69 -19.15 -2.77
N ALA A 323 21.61 -19.07 -3.73
CA ALA A 323 22.97 -18.55 -3.50
C ALA A 323 22.98 -17.10 -2.97
N CYS A 324 22.02 -16.27 -3.38
CA CYS A 324 21.89 -14.92 -2.84
C CYS A 324 21.62 -14.93 -1.32
N TYR A 325 20.88 -15.90 -0.79
CA TYR A 325 20.61 -15.98 0.66
C TYR A 325 21.84 -16.35 1.50
N GLU A 326 22.87 -16.94 0.90
CA GLU A 326 24.13 -17.26 1.59
C GLU A 326 24.99 -16.01 1.84
N SER A 327 24.96 -15.07 0.89
CA SER A 327 25.79 -13.86 0.93
C SER A 327 25.04 -12.62 1.45
N ARG A 328 23.72 -12.72 1.64
CA ARG A 328 22.85 -11.64 2.14
C ARG A 328 22.36 -11.90 3.57
N PRO A 329 21.88 -10.87 4.30
CA PRO A 329 21.26 -11.10 5.60
C PRO A 329 19.99 -11.96 5.47
N GLU A 330 19.66 -12.66 6.54
CA GLU A 330 18.36 -13.31 6.69
C GLU A 330 17.23 -12.29 6.46
N LEU A 331 16.21 -12.68 5.70
CA LEU A 331 15.01 -11.87 5.46
C LEU A 331 13.88 -12.26 6.40
N ALA A 332 13.12 -11.26 6.83
CA ALA A 332 11.82 -11.50 7.45
C ALA A 332 10.88 -12.25 6.49
N MET A 333 10.04 -13.10 7.06
CA MET A 333 9.11 -13.97 6.34
C MET A 333 7.66 -13.52 6.57
N VAL A 334 6.88 -13.58 5.50
CA VAL A 334 5.41 -13.45 5.53
C VAL A 334 4.82 -14.82 5.87
N ASP A 335 5.33 -15.87 5.23
CA ASP A 335 5.00 -17.28 5.50
C ASP A 335 6.27 -18.12 5.33
N SER A 336 6.87 -18.54 6.45
CA SER A 336 8.12 -19.32 6.44
C SER A 336 7.92 -20.74 5.91
N VAL A 337 6.72 -21.33 6.04
CA VAL A 337 6.43 -22.68 5.55
C VAL A 337 6.37 -22.69 4.02
N LYS A 338 5.84 -21.63 3.42
CA LYS A 338 5.76 -21.47 1.96
C LYS A 338 6.96 -20.77 1.33
N GLY A 339 7.96 -20.37 2.13
CA GLY A 339 9.10 -19.60 1.63
C GLY A 339 8.75 -18.19 1.15
N ILE A 340 7.62 -17.62 1.58
CA ILE A 340 7.19 -16.27 1.18
C ILE A 340 7.93 -15.26 2.06
N SER A 341 8.94 -14.60 1.48
CA SER A 341 9.75 -13.58 2.16
C SER A 341 9.10 -12.19 2.12
N ASN A 342 9.65 -11.27 2.90
CA ASN A 342 9.23 -9.86 2.95
C ASN A 342 9.40 -9.11 1.62
N VAL A 343 10.23 -9.60 0.70
CA VAL A 343 10.41 -9.03 -0.64
C VAL A 343 9.67 -9.82 -1.74
N HIS A 344 8.79 -10.75 -1.36
CA HIS A 344 8.03 -11.60 -2.29
C HIS A 344 7.02 -10.79 -3.11
N ALA A 345 6.16 -10.02 -2.45
CA ALA A 345 5.26 -9.07 -3.10
C ALA A 345 5.17 -7.74 -2.32
N PRO A 346 5.02 -6.60 -3.01
CA PRO A 346 5.06 -5.26 -2.41
C PRO A 346 3.87 -4.95 -1.49
N ASN A 347 2.80 -5.75 -1.55
CA ASN A 347 1.59 -5.57 -0.75
C ASN A 347 1.52 -6.44 0.51
N ASP A 348 2.49 -7.33 0.74
CA ASP A 348 2.42 -8.28 1.86
C ASP A 348 2.79 -7.62 3.20
N VAL A 349 3.80 -6.75 3.20
CA VAL A 349 4.30 -6.07 4.41
C VAL A 349 4.07 -4.56 4.29
N ILE A 350 2.95 -4.10 4.86
CA ILE A 350 2.52 -2.71 4.81
C ILE A 350 2.92 -2.01 6.12
N VAL A 351 3.68 -0.92 6.04
CA VAL A 351 4.34 -0.26 7.20
C VAL A 351 3.40 0.05 8.38
N ASP A 352 2.19 0.54 8.13
CA ASP A 352 1.25 0.95 9.16
C ASP A 352 0.60 -0.23 9.92
N ALA A 353 0.63 -1.43 9.35
CA ALA A 353 0.20 -2.66 10.02
C ALA A 353 1.39 -3.47 10.57
N SER A 354 2.45 -3.60 9.78
CA SER A 354 3.62 -4.43 10.09
C SER A 354 4.46 -3.87 11.23
N MET A 355 4.65 -2.55 11.32
CA MET A 355 5.43 -1.95 12.40
C MET A 355 4.76 -2.13 13.78
N PRO A 356 3.46 -1.82 13.96
CA PRO A 356 2.78 -2.14 15.22
C PRO A 356 2.78 -3.63 15.55
N ALA A 357 2.63 -4.52 14.56
CA ALA A 357 2.68 -5.96 14.77
C ALA A 357 4.06 -6.40 15.32
N MET A 358 5.14 -5.96 14.67
CA MET A 358 6.52 -6.22 15.09
C MET A 358 6.80 -5.66 16.50
N ILE A 359 6.36 -4.43 16.79
CA ILE A 359 6.54 -3.79 18.10
C ILE A 359 5.79 -4.57 19.19
N ARG A 360 4.55 -5.01 18.92
CA ARG A 360 3.74 -5.77 19.86
C ARG A 360 4.37 -7.11 20.26
N VAL A 361 5.07 -7.77 19.33
CA VAL A 361 5.71 -9.07 19.57
C VAL A 361 7.17 -8.94 20.07
N GLY A 362 7.46 -7.87 20.81
CA GLY A 362 8.76 -7.71 21.48
C GLY A 362 9.86 -7.22 20.53
N GLY A 363 9.48 -6.55 19.45
CA GLY A 363 10.41 -6.05 18.45
C GLY A 363 10.87 -7.13 17.47
N LYS A 364 10.05 -8.15 17.19
CA LYS A 364 10.48 -9.32 16.43
C LYS A 364 9.65 -9.58 15.19
N MET A 365 10.24 -10.27 14.23
CA MET A 365 9.55 -10.81 13.04
C MET A 365 9.96 -12.26 12.82
N TRP A 366 9.20 -12.99 12.01
CA TRP A 366 9.46 -14.39 11.70
C TRP A 366 10.61 -14.53 10.71
N GLY A 367 11.57 -15.40 11.00
CA GLY A 367 12.65 -15.79 10.09
C GLY A 367 12.31 -17.04 9.26
N PRO A 368 13.20 -17.47 8.35
CA PRO A 368 13.03 -18.68 7.54
C PRO A 368 12.95 -19.97 8.36
N ASP A 369 13.52 -19.97 9.58
CA ASP A 369 13.41 -21.08 10.52
C ASP A 369 12.06 -21.14 11.28
N GLY A 370 11.13 -20.23 10.94
CA GLY A 370 9.83 -20.13 11.59
C GLY A 370 9.90 -19.64 13.03
N LYS A 371 10.96 -18.90 13.42
CA LYS A 371 11.11 -18.34 14.77
C LYS A 371 11.14 -16.82 14.76
N LEU A 372 10.72 -16.22 15.86
CA LEU A 372 10.76 -14.77 16.07
C LEU A 372 12.18 -14.30 16.37
N LYS A 373 12.68 -13.32 15.60
CA LYS A 373 14.03 -12.76 15.71
C LYS A 373 14.00 -11.24 15.74
N ASP A 374 15.01 -10.64 16.38
CA ASP A 374 15.25 -9.20 16.30
C ASP A 374 15.49 -8.79 14.85
N THR A 375 15.02 -7.60 14.48
CA THR A 375 15.04 -7.16 13.09
C THR A 375 15.50 -5.71 12.92
N LYS A 376 16.22 -5.46 11.82
CA LYS A 376 16.42 -4.13 11.28
C LYS A 376 15.22 -3.81 10.39
N ALA A 377 14.32 -2.97 10.91
CA ALA A 377 13.14 -2.49 10.20
C ALA A 377 13.52 -1.32 9.27
N VAL A 378 13.79 -1.63 8.02
CA VAL A 378 14.19 -0.66 7.01
C VAL A 378 12.97 0.10 6.49
N MET A 379 12.98 1.40 6.71
CA MET A 379 12.01 2.38 6.21
C MET A 379 12.82 3.50 5.54
N PRO A 380 13.07 3.43 4.21
CA PRO A 380 14.02 4.35 3.58
C PRO A 380 13.67 5.83 3.80
N GLU A 381 12.39 6.18 3.68
CA GLU A 381 11.91 7.55 3.87
C GLU A 381 11.90 7.96 5.35
N SER A 382 12.66 9.01 5.69
CA SER A 382 12.84 9.41 7.09
C SER A 382 11.69 10.23 7.67
N THR A 383 10.80 10.83 6.85
CA THR A 383 9.68 11.66 7.29
C THR A 383 8.93 11.02 8.46
N TYR A 384 8.51 9.76 8.31
CA TYR A 384 7.73 9.02 9.32
C TYR A 384 8.47 7.87 9.99
N ALA A 385 9.69 7.51 9.56
CA ALA A 385 10.42 6.39 10.18
C ALA A 385 10.82 6.66 11.64
N ARG A 386 11.11 7.94 11.96
CA ARG A 386 11.66 8.38 13.25
C ARG A 386 10.74 8.08 14.43
N ILE A 387 9.42 8.21 14.25
CA ILE A 387 8.46 7.92 15.33
C ILE A 387 8.52 6.46 15.78
N TYR A 388 8.74 5.53 14.87
CA TYR A 388 8.83 4.11 15.20
C TYR A 388 10.12 3.78 15.95
N GLN A 389 11.24 4.43 15.61
CA GLN A 389 12.48 4.29 16.37
C GLN A 389 12.27 4.73 17.83
N GLU A 390 11.52 5.81 18.04
CA GLU A 390 11.23 6.31 19.39
C GLU A 390 10.37 5.33 20.20
N PHE A 391 9.35 4.72 19.57
CA PHE A 391 8.58 3.64 20.19
C PHE A 391 9.44 2.44 20.56
N ILE A 392 10.35 2.03 19.68
CA ILE A 392 11.27 0.92 19.94
C ILE A 392 12.19 1.23 21.12
N ASN A 393 12.79 2.43 21.14
CA ASN A 393 13.64 2.87 22.24
C ASN A 393 12.87 2.89 23.57
N PHE A 394 11.66 3.45 23.56
CA PHE A 394 10.79 3.49 24.72
C PHE A 394 10.51 2.08 25.27
N CYS A 395 10.14 1.13 24.42
CA CYS A 395 9.86 -0.24 24.84
C CYS A 395 11.11 -0.98 25.34
N LYS A 396 12.29 -0.75 24.76
CA LYS A 396 13.55 -1.31 25.28
C LYS A 396 13.87 -0.81 26.69
N THR A 397 13.58 0.46 26.97
CA THR A 397 13.85 1.08 28.27
C THR A 397 12.79 0.71 29.32
N ASN A 398 11.51 0.69 28.94
CA ASN A 398 10.38 0.61 29.88
C ASN A 398 9.64 -0.73 29.85
N GLY A 399 10.06 -1.66 28.99
CA GLY A 399 9.34 -2.90 28.71
C GLY A 399 8.14 -2.70 27.79
N ALA A 400 7.35 -3.76 27.63
CA ALA A 400 6.15 -3.74 26.80
C ALA A 400 5.04 -2.86 27.43
N PHE A 401 4.18 -2.29 26.60
CA PHE A 401 2.98 -1.60 27.08
C PHE A 401 2.04 -2.57 27.80
N ASP A 402 1.41 -2.11 28.89
CA ASP A 402 0.40 -2.85 29.65
C ASP A 402 -1.02 -2.40 29.25
N PRO A 403 -1.81 -3.24 28.55
CA PRO A 403 -3.17 -2.90 28.14
C PRO A 403 -4.13 -2.61 29.30
N THR A 404 -3.86 -3.15 30.50
CA THR A 404 -4.71 -3.03 31.69
C THR A 404 -4.64 -1.63 32.31
N THR A 405 -3.48 -0.97 32.21
CA THR A 405 -3.21 0.33 32.83
C THR A 405 -3.01 1.46 31.83
N MET A 406 -2.53 1.18 30.61
CA MET A 406 -2.17 2.22 29.65
C MET A 406 -3.35 3.16 29.31
N GLY A 407 -3.01 4.40 29.01
CA GLY A 407 -3.96 5.42 28.53
C GLY A 407 -4.52 5.13 27.14
N SER A 408 -4.89 6.19 26.42
CA SER A 408 -5.36 6.12 25.03
C SER A 408 -4.86 7.34 24.27
N VAL A 409 -4.42 7.15 23.03
CA VAL A 409 -4.01 8.20 22.12
C VAL A 409 -5.02 8.24 20.96
N PRO A 410 -6.03 9.13 21.00
CA PRO A 410 -6.92 9.35 19.86
C PRO A 410 -6.19 10.11 18.75
N ASN A 411 -6.77 10.14 17.54
CA ASN A 411 -6.20 10.82 16.39
C ASN A 411 -7.23 11.73 15.71
N VAL A 412 -6.88 13.01 15.59
CA VAL A 412 -7.53 13.96 14.69
C VAL A 412 -6.65 14.11 13.45
N GLY A 413 -7.10 13.61 12.30
CA GLY A 413 -6.27 13.51 11.10
C GLY A 413 -6.72 14.43 9.98
N LEU A 414 -5.80 15.20 9.42
CA LEU A 414 -5.98 15.93 8.16
C LEU A 414 -6.04 14.90 7.02
N MET A 415 -7.13 14.91 6.26
CA MET A 415 -7.28 14.00 5.10
C MET A 415 -8.28 14.47 4.04
N ALA A 416 -9.05 15.53 4.31
CA ALA A 416 -10.06 16.03 3.41
C ALA A 416 -9.45 16.38 2.04
N GLN A 417 -10.21 16.15 0.96
CA GLN A 417 -9.83 16.55 -0.40
C GLN A 417 -8.47 15.99 -0.87
N LYS A 418 -8.14 14.76 -0.44
CA LYS A 418 -6.87 14.08 -0.78
C LYS A 418 -5.64 14.85 -0.29
N ALA A 419 -5.70 15.40 0.91
CA ALA A 419 -4.60 16.14 1.52
C ALA A 419 -3.25 15.40 1.43
N GLU A 420 -2.18 16.17 1.23
CA GLU A 420 -0.78 15.73 1.28
C GLU A 420 -0.49 14.56 0.32
N GLU A 421 0.22 13.51 0.75
CA GLU A 421 0.70 12.45 -0.13
C GLU A 421 -0.43 11.57 -0.70
N TYR A 422 -1.63 11.57 -0.11
CA TYR A 422 -2.79 10.87 -0.67
C TYR A 422 -3.24 11.47 -2.01
N GLY A 423 -2.94 12.75 -2.24
CA GLY A 423 -3.23 13.46 -3.48
C GLY A 423 -2.10 13.44 -4.49
N SER A 424 -0.91 12.89 -4.17
CA SER A 424 0.30 13.10 -4.98
C SER A 424 0.47 12.15 -6.17
N HIS A 425 -0.36 11.11 -6.28
CA HIS A 425 -0.13 10.01 -7.24
C HIS A 425 -0.08 10.44 -8.71
N ASP A 426 -0.84 11.47 -9.09
CA ASP A 426 -0.86 12.01 -10.46
C ASP A 426 0.18 13.12 -10.70
N LYS A 427 1.06 13.33 -9.70
CA LYS A 427 2.13 14.32 -9.61
C LYS A 427 3.46 13.67 -9.18
N THR A 428 3.57 12.34 -9.26
CA THR A 428 4.77 11.57 -8.88
C THR A 428 5.44 10.97 -10.09
#